data_AF-A0AAU4WFN1-F1
#
_entry.id   AF-A0AAU4WFN1-F1
#
_cell.length_a   1.000
_cell.length_b   1.000
_cell.length_c   1.000
_cell.angle_alpha   90.00
_cell.angle_beta   90.00
_cell.angle_gamma   90.00
#
_symmetry.space_group_name_H-M   'P 1'
#
loop_
_entity.id
_entity.type
_entity.pdbx_description
1 polymer ?
#
loop_
_entity_poly.entity_id
_entity_poly.type
_entity_poly.pdbx_seq_one_letter_code
_entity_poly.pdbx_strand_id
1 'polypeptide(L)'
;MQNQPATPLELGDQAAEAVRAINHTTCTPGEDWQYPSHAYSLIGTLAHLSRMLPQAITQALQPVTDAHQADRLTVDGGEDPDQAASSAVQTARVAIGRAQRLAAALDQVHSALSPLGYDTSDDEEEDEQPCGEGMCQCYCVGQLHPCGCDCPHDDDCDCDFCDLRNQY
;
A
#
# COMPACT_ATOMS: atom_id res chain seq x y z
N MET A 1 -16.35 27.64 13.34
CA MET A 1 -17.25 26.97 12.39
C MET A 1 -17.43 25.54 12.89
N GLN A 2 -18.65 25.13 13.24
CA GLN A 2 -18.89 23.74 13.63
C GLN A 2 -18.76 22.88 12.37
N ASN A 3 -17.84 21.91 12.40
CA ASN A 3 -17.66 20.97 11.30
C ASN A 3 -18.86 20.01 11.33
N GLN A 4 -19.79 20.15 10.39
CA GLN A 4 -20.94 19.28 10.31
C GLN A 4 -20.46 17.86 9.95
N PRO A 5 -20.92 16.80 10.64
CA PRO A 5 -20.50 15.45 10.31
C PRO A 5 -21.00 15.08 8.91
N ALA A 6 -20.16 14.41 8.13
CA ALA A 6 -20.51 13.93 6.79
C ALA A 6 -21.72 12.99 6.85
N THR A 7 -22.60 13.10 5.85
CA THR A 7 -23.75 12.23 5.66
C THR A 7 -23.33 10.84 5.19
N PRO A 8 -24.16 9.80 5.38
CA PRO A 8 -23.87 8.46 4.86
C PRO A 8 -23.63 8.43 3.34
N LEU A 9 -24.31 9.29 2.57
CA LEU A 9 -24.13 9.38 1.12
C LEU A 9 -22.74 9.94 0.77
N GLU A 10 -22.34 11.04 1.41
CA GLU A 10 -21.01 11.64 1.19
C GLU A 10 -19.87 10.68 1.57
N LEU A 11 -20.05 9.88 2.63
CA LEU A 11 -19.09 8.84 3.01
C LEU A 11 -19.04 7.71 1.98
N GLY A 12 -20.19 7.35 1.39
CA GLY A 12 -20.26 6.40 0.28
C GLY A 12 -19.51 6.86 -0.96
N ASP A 13 -19.69 8.13 -1.34
CA ASP A 13 -18.97 8.75 -2.47
C ASP A 13 -17.46 8.79 -2.23
N GLN A 14 -17.04 9.16 -1.02
CA GLN A 14 -15.63 9.14 -0.63
C GLN A 14 -15.03 7.72 -0.70
N ALA A 15 -15.78 6.70 -0.28
CA ALA A 15 -15.33 5.31 -0.40
C ALA A 15 -15.18 4.87 -1.86
N ALA A 16 -16.11 5.27 -2.74
CA ALA A 16 -16.03 4.99 -4.17
C ALA A 16 -14.81 5.66 -4.82
N GLU A 17 -14.54 6.93 -4.49
CA GLU A 17 -13.36 7.65 -4.97
C GLU A 17 -12.06 7.07 -4.43
N ALA A 18 -12.04 6.59 -3.17
CA ALA A 18 -10.88 5.90 -2.63
C ALA A 18 -10.56 4.59 -3.39
N VAL A 19 -11.58 3.80 -3.73
CA VAL A 19 -11.40 2.59 -4.56
C VAL A 19 -10.92 2.96 -5.97
N ARG A 20 -11.45 4.03 -6.56
CA ARG A 20 -10.98 4.54 -7.85
C ARG A 20 -9.50 4.95 -7.79
N ALA A 21 -9.11 5.67 -6.73
CA ALA A 21 -7.73 6.09 -6.51
C ALA A 21 -6.79 4.89 -6.36
N ILE A 22 -7.17 3.89 -5.55
CA ILE A 22 -6.43 2.63 -5.42
C ILE A 22 -6.22 1.99 -6.79
N ASN A 23 -7.29 1.78 -7.56
CA ASN A 23 -7.19 1.14 -8.87
C ASN A 23 -6.26 1.91 -9.81
N HIS A 24 -6.31 3.25 -9.77
CA HIS A 24 -5.45 4.09 -10.58
C HIS A 24 -3.97 3.96 -10.19
N THR A 25 -3.66 4.04 -8.88
CA THR A 25 -2.28 3.97 -8.39
C THR A 25 -1.66 2.58 -8.56
N THR A 26 -2.48 1.51 -8.56
CA THR A 26 -1.99 0.14 -8.78
C THR A 26 -1.76 -0.22 -10.26
N CYS A 27 -2.20 0.62 -11.21
CA CYS A 27 -2.11 0.33 -12.64
C CYS A 27 -0.68 0.44 -13.18
N THR A 28 0.09 1.39 -12.66
CA THR A 28 1.50 1.60 -13.01
C THR A 28 2.33 1.40 -11.75
N PRO A 29 3.09 0.30 -11.62
CA PRO A 29 3.99 0.09 -10.49
C PRO A 29 4.98 1.25 -10.37
N GLY A 30 5.04 1.86 -9.18
CA GLY A 30 6.06 2.85 -8.78
C GLY A 30 6.73 2.39 -7.48
N GLU A 31 7.67 3.16 -6.91
CA GLU A 31 8.40 2.83 -5.66
C GLU A 31 7.50 2.32 -4.53
N ASP A 32 6.33 2.93 -4.34
CA ASP A 32 5.36 2.52 -3.31
C ASP A 32 4.51 1.27 -3.68
N TRP A 33 4.76 0.64 -4.83
CA TRP A 33 3.96 -0.46 -5.38
C TRP A 33 4.79 -1.49 -6.19
N GLN A 34 5.91 -1.94 -5.64
CA GLN A 34 6.81 -2.91 -6.31
C GLN A 34 6.82 -4.31 -5.69
N TYR A 35 6.59 -4.41 -4.37
CA TYR A 35 6.86 -5.62 -3.62
C TYR A 35 5.60 -6.44 -3.31
N PRO A 36 5.70 -7.78 -3.18
CA PRO A 36 4.59 -8.64 -2.75
C PRO A 36 3.95 -8.22 -1.42
N SER A 37 4.73 -7.62 -0.50
CA SER A 37 4.24 -7.08 0.78
C SER A 37 3.23 -5.94 0.61
N HIS A 38 3.34 -5.12 -0.45
CA HIS A 38 2.38 -4.08 -0.77
C HIS A 38 1.05 -4.69 -1.23
N ALA A 39 1.11 -5.69 -2.11
CA ALA A 39 -0.07 -6.44 -2.55
C ALA A 39 -0.75 -7.15 -1.38
N TYR A 40 0.02 -7.79 -0.50
CA TYR A 40 -0.47 -8.41 0.72
C TYR A 40 -1.27 -7.41 1.57
N SER A 41 -0.69 -6.25 1.87
CA SER A 41 -1.31 -5.22 2.70
C SER A 41 -2.60 -4.66 2.08
N LEU A 42 -2.60 -4.40 0.77
CA LEU A 42 -3.79 -3.90 0.07
C LEU A 42 -4.92 -4.94 0.07
N ILE A 43 -4.61 -6.21 -0.24
CA ILE A 43 -5.62 -7.28 -0.26
C ILE A 43 -6.22 -7.47 1.14
N GLY A 44 -5.41 -7.40 2.20
CA GLY A 44 -5.91 -7.45 3.59
C GLY A 44 -6.87 -6.29 3.90
N THR A 45 -6.57 -5.10 3.40
CA THR A 45 -7.44 -3.92 3.52
C THR A 45 -8.76 -4.12 2.76
N LEU A 46 -8.71 -4.62 1.52
CA LEU A 46 -9.91 -4.92 0.73
C LEU A 46 -10.77 -6.01 1.37
N ALA A 47 -10.15 -7.03 1.98
CA ALA A 47 -10.86 -8.07 2.74
C ALA A 47 -11.60 -7.45 3.93
N HIS A 48 -10.94 -6.54 4.66
CA HIS A 48 -11.55 -5.81 5.76
C HIS A 48 -12.75 -4.95 5.31
N LEU A 49 -12.60 -4.16 4.24
CA LEU A 49 -13.70 -3.38 3.65
C LEU A 49 -14.88 -4.28 3.27
N SER A 50 -14.60 -5.41 2.61
CA SER A 50 -15.63 -6.36 2.19
C SER A 50 -16.41 -6.98 3.36
N ARG A 51 -15.77 -7.16 4.52
CA ARG A 51 -16.43 -7.63 5.76
C ARG A 51 -17.39 -6.60 6.36
N MET A 52 -17.22 -5.32 6.07
CA MET A 52 -18.09 -4.25 6.58
C MET A 52 -19.33 -4.03 5.70
N LEU A 53 -19.26 -4.36 4.40
CA LEU A 53 -20.36 -4.19 3.45
C LEU A 53 -21.70 -4.82 3.90
N PRO A 54 -21.75 -6.04 4.49
CA PRO A 54 -22.99 -6.61 4.99
C PRO A 54 -23.76 -5.70 5.96
N GLN A 55 -23.03 -5.07 6.89
CA GLN A 55 -23.62 -4.18 7.87
C GLN A 55 -24.09 -2.89 7.20
N ALA A 56 -23.26 -2.31 6.32
CA ALA A 56 -23.61 -1.09 5.58
C ALA A 56 -24.87 -1.29 4.72
N ILE A 57 -25.01 -2.41 4.01
CA ILE A 57 -26.20 -2.76 3.22
C ILE A 57 -27.43 -2.89 4.13
N THR A 58 -27.29 -3.56 5.27
CA THR A 58 -28.39 -3.72 6.25
C THR A 58 -28.89 -2.37 6.74
N GLN A 59 -27.96 -1.48 7.11
CA GLN A 59 -28.27 -0.14 7.60
C GLN A 59 -28.86 0.76 6.50
N ALA A 60 -28.37 0.66 5.27
CA ALA A 60 -28.90 1.41 4.13
C ALA A 60 -30.36 1.05 3.80
N LEU A 61 -30.81 -0.16 4.14
CA LEU A 61 -32.21 -0.58 3.97
C LEU A 61 -33.14 -0.19 5.12
N GLN A 62 -32.62 0.32 6.23
CA GLN A 62 -33.44 0.67 7.39
C GLN A 62 -34.57 1.65 7.04
N PRO A 63 -34.33 2.76 6.29
CA PRO A 63 -35.41 3.69 5.96
C PRO A 63 -36.53 3.06 5.11
N VAL A 64 -36.19 2.10 4.24
CA VAL A 64 -37.17 1.37 3.43
C VAL A 64 -38.01 0.47 4.32
N THR A 65 -37.37 -0.23 5.26
CA THR A 65 -38.04 -1.11 6.22
C THR A 65 -38.99 -0.32 7.13
N ASP A 66 -38.54 0.84 7.63
CA ASP A 66 -39.35 1.71 8.49
C ASP A 66 -40.56 2.29 7.73
N ALA A 67 -40.36 2.70 6.48
CA ALA A 67 -41.44 3.19 5.63
C ALA A 67 -42.44 2.08 5.27
N HIS A 68 -41.98 0.85 5.06
CA HIS A 68 -42.84 -0.31 4.82
C HIS A 68 -43.72 -0.62 6.03
N GLN A 69 -43.12 -0.71 7.22
CA GLN A 69 -43.84 -0.98 8.47
C GLN A 69 -44.86 0.10 8.86
N ALA A 70 -44.66 1.33 8.37
CA ALA A 70 -45.57 2.45 8.58
C ALA A 70 -46.66 2.58 7.51
N ASP A 71 -46.75 1.64 6.55
CA ASP A 71 -47.63 1.72 5.37
C ASP A 71 -47.43 3.01 4.56
N ARG A 72 -46.18 3.47 4.43
CA ARG A 72 -45.80 4.74 3.76
C ARG A 72 -45.06 4.55 2.45
N LEU A 73 -44.91 3.33 1.97
CA LEU A 73 -44.28 3.08 0.67
C LEU A 73 -45.27 3.32 -0.47
N THR A 74 -44.78 3.96 -1.53
CA THR A 74 -45.46 4.08 -2.82
C THR A 74 -44.55 3.54 -3.89
N VAL A 75 -45.12 2.88 -4.90
CA VAL A 75 -44.36 2.38 -6.05
C VAL A 75 -44.86 3.07 -7.31
N ASP A 76 -43.93 3.67 -8.06
CA ASP A 76 -44.23 4.26 -9.35
C ASP A 76 -44.64 3.15 -10.34
N GLY A 77 -45.74 3.36 -11.06
CA GLY A 77 -46.27 2.36 -12.01
C GLY A 77 -47.37 1.45 -11.44
N GLY A 78 -47.75 1.62 -10.17
CA GLY A 78 -48.93 0.95 -9.58
C GLY A 78 -48.71 -0.51 -9.16
N GLU A 79 -47.45 -0.94 -9.03
CA GLU A 79 -47.13 -2.22 -8.39
C GLU A 79 -47.46 -2.20 -6.90
N ASP A 80 -47.56 -3.39 -6.30
CA ASP A 80 -47.81 -3.58 -4.88
C ASP A 80 -46.57 -3.19 -4.03
N PRO A 81 -46.67 -2.18 -3.14
CA PRO A 81 -45.58 -1.79 -2.25
C PRO A 81 -45.04 -2.92 -1.37
N ASP A 82 -45.90 -3.86 -0.96
CA ASP A 82 -45.47 -5.01 -0.14
C ASP A 82 -44.56 -5.95 -0.93
N GLN A 83 -44.92 -6.20 -2.19
CA GLN A 83 -44.13 -7.00 -3.10
C GLN A 83 -42.78 -6.33 -3.40
N ALA A 84 -42.78 -5.01 -3.64
CA ALA A 84 -41.57 -4.24 -3.91
C ALA A 84 -40.62 -4.24 -2.70
N ALA A 85 -41.13 -3.99 -1.49
CA ALA A 85 -40.33 -4.03 -0.26
C ALA A 85 -39.73 -5.43 -0.02
N SER A 86 -40.53 -6.48 -0.18
CA SER A 86 -40.08 -7.87 -0.04
C SER A 86 -38.98 -8.22 -1.04
N SER A 87 -39.12 -7.77 -2.29
CA SER A 87 -38.12 -7.95 -3.34
C SER A 87 -36.80 -7.24 -3.02
N ALA A 88 -36.86 -6.00 -2.53
CA ALA A 88 -35.67 -5.23 -2.13
C ALA A 88 -34.90 -5.92 -0.99
N VAL A 89 -35.61 -6.38 0.05
CA VAL A 89 -35.01 -7.12 1.18
C VAL A 89 -34.37 -8.43 0.71
N GLN A 90 -35.05 -9.19 -0.16
CA GLN A 90 -34.49 -10.44 -0.67
C GLN A 90 -33.25 -10.20 -1.52
N THR A 91 -33.25 -9.16 -2.35
CA THR A 91 -32.09 -8.77 -3.17
C THR A 91 -30.92 -8.36 -2.30
N ALA A 92 -31.16 -7.60 -1.23
CA ALA A 92 -30.09 -7.23 -0.29
C ALA A 92 -29.49 -8.41 0.46
N ARG A 93 -30.28 -9.43 0.82
CA ARG A 93 -29.76 -10.68 1.39
C ARG A 93 -28.79 -11.38 0.44
N VAL A 94 -29.10 -11.38 -0.85
CA VAL A 94 -28.18 -11.92 -1.87
C VAL A 94 -26.91 -11.08 -1.94
N ALA A 95 -27.01 -9.75 -1.92
CA ALA A 95 -25.85 -8.85 -1.92
C ALA A 95 -24.95 -9.06 -0.69
N ILE A 96 -25.53 -9.19 0.50
CA ILE A 96 -24.83 -9.51 1.75
C ILE A 96 -24.05 -10.83 1.61
N GLY A 97 -24.70 -11.89 1.12
CA GLY A 97 -24.04 -13.18 0.91
C GLY A 97 -22.88 -13.11 -0.09
N ARG A 98 -22.99 -12.25 -1.12
CA ARG A 98 -21.90 -12.01 -2.09
C ARG A 98 -20.74 -11.24 -1.46
N ALA A 99 -21.01 -10.22 -0.64
CA ALA A 99 -19.96 -9.48 0.06
C ALA A 99 -19.17 -10.38 1.02
N GLN A 100 -19.85 -11.28 1.74
CA GLN A 100 -19.21 -12.27 2.60
C GLN A 100 -18.31 -13.23 1.82
N ARG A 101 -18.76 -13.70 0.65
CA ARG A 101 -17.95 -14.56 -0.24
C ARG A 101 -16.75 -13.81 -0.80
N LEU A 102 -16.90 -12.53 -1.15
CA LEU A 102 -15.80 -11.69 -1.59
C LEU A 102 -14.74 -11.56 -0.49
N ALA A 103 -15.15 -11.26 0.74
CA ALA A 103 -14.23 -11.20 1.88
C ALA A 103 -13.45 -12.51 2.05
N ALA A 104 -14.15 -13.67 2.04
CA ALA A 104 -13.51 -14.97 2.16
C ALA A 104 -12.55 -15.31 1.00
N ALA A 105 -12.85 -14.85 -0.21
CA ALA A 105 -11.96 -15.00 -1.36
C ALA A 105 -10.71 -14.12 -1.22
N LEU A 106 -10.86 -12.88 -0.73
CA LEU A 106 -9.74 -11.98 -0.47
C LEU A 106 -8.86 -12.51 0.67
N ASP A 107 -9.42 -13.09 1.73
CA ASP A 107 -8.65 -13.75 2.80
C ASP A 107 -7.81 -14.93 2.26
N GLN A 108 -8.31 -15.67 1.27
CA GLN A 108 -7.55 -16.73 0.60
C GLN A 108 -6.40 -16.17 -0.23
N VAL A 109 -6.62 -15.09 -0.98
CA VAL A 109 -5.55 -14.40 -1.73
C VAL A 109 -4.50 -13.87 -0.76
N HIS A 110 -4.93 -13.20 0.31
CA HIS A 110 -4.05 -12.68 1.37
C HIS A 110 -3.16 -13.79 1.94
N SER A 111 -3.75 -14.95 2.25
CA SER A 111 -3.02 -16.11 2.75
C SER A 111 -2.04 -16.67 1.72
N ALA A 112 -2.41 -16.71 0.44
CA ALA A 112 -1.56 -17.18 -0.64
C ALA A 112 -0.37 -16.24 -0.94
N LEU A 113 -0.49 -14.95 -0.62
CA LEU A 113 0.59 -13.97 -0.72
C LEU A 113 1.57 -14.05 0.46
N SER A 114 1.15 -14.59 1.61
CA SER A 114 1.97 -14.65 2.82
C SER A 114 3.37 -15.28 2.68
N PRO A 115 3.60 -16.34 1.88
CA PRO A 115 4.94 -16.92 1.75
C PRO A 115 5.81 -16.22 0.69
N LEU A 116 5.30 -15.22 -0.02
CA LEU A 116 6.05 -14.57 -1.10
C LEU A 116 7.05 -13.55 -0.54
N GLY A 117 8.31 -13.72 -0.91
CA GLY A 117 9.36 -12.72 -0.74
C GLY A 117 9.70 -12.04 -2.07
N TYR A 118 10.46 -10.96 -2.00
CA TYR A 118 11.09 -10.34 -3.16
C TYR A 118 12.59 -10.59 -3.06
N ASP A 119 13.20 -11.05 -4.15
CA ASP A 119 14.64 -11.27 -4.21
C ASP A 119 15.31 -9.98 -4.66
N THR A 120 16.20 -9.44 -3.82
CA THR A 120 16.92 -8.18 -4.07
C THR A 120 18.38 -8.44 -4.47
N SER A 121 18.79 -9.69 -4.71
CA SER A 121 20.20 -10.02 -4.98
C SER A 121 20.74 -9.40 -6.26
N ASP A 122 19.86 -9.03 -7.20
CA ASP A 122 20.22 -8.39 -8.47
C ASP A 122 20.14 -6.85 -8.40
N ASP A 123 19.64 -6.28 -7.29
CA ASP A 123 19.54 -4.84 -7.03
C ASP A 123 20.76 -4.29 -6.26
N GLU A 124 21.76 -5.12 -5.99
CA GLU A 124 23.10 -4.67 -5.59
C GLU A 124 23.75 -3.97 -6.80
N GLU A 125 23.36 -2.72 -7.08
CA GLU A 125 24.25 -1.79 -7.76
C GLU A 125 25.57 -1.78 -6.98
N GLU A 126 26.68 -1.91 -7.71
CA GLU A 126 28.06 -2.05 -7.25
C GLU A 126 28.54 -0.83 -6.42
N ASP A 127 27.93 -0.54 -5.28
CA ASP A 127 28.36 0.54 -4.39
C ASP A 127 29.03 -0.03 -3.14
N GLU A 128 30.31 0.33 -3.01
CA GLU A 128 31.26 0.04 -1.94
C GLU A 128 31.99 -1.31 -2.05
N GLN A 129 32.98 -1.37 -2.95
CA GLN A 129 34.21 -2.08 -2.56
C GLN A 129 34.66 -1.49 -1.21
N PRO A 130 34.74 -2.28 -0.12
CA PRO A 130 35.29 -1.77 1.12
C PRO A 130 36.71 -1.29 0.82
N CYS A 131 36.95 0.01 0.96
CA CYS A 131 38.31 0.49 0.98
C CYS A 131 39.01 -0.17 2.18
N GLY A 132 40.00 -1.03 1.90
CA GLY A 132 40.95 -1.47 2.92
C GLY A 132 40.70 -2.84 3.55
N GLU A 133 40.81 -3.90 2.75
CA GLU A 133 41.63 -5.06 3.16
C GLU A 133 42.66 -5.37 2.07
N GLY A 134 43.41 -4.35 1.66
CA GLY A 134 44.48 -4.45 0.69
C GLY A 134 45.43 -3.28 0.83
N MET A 135 46.71 -3.56 1.03
CA MET A 135 47.71 -2.51 1.20
C MET A 135 47.81 -1.65 -0.07
N CYS A 136 47.48 -0.36 0.03
CA CYS A 136 47.76 0.59 -1.05
C CYS A 136 49.28 0.71 -1.22
N GLN A 137 49.76 0.48 -2.45
CA GLN A 137 51.16 0.66 -2.80
C GLN A 137 51.39 2.15 -3.12
N CYS A 138 51.66 2.97 -2.10
CA CYS A 138 52.00 4.37 -2.32
C CYS A 138 53.37 4.44 -3.02
N TYR A 139 53.40 4.99 -4.23
CA TYR A 139 54.61 5.06 -5.07
C TYR A 139 55.72 5.96 -4.49
N CYS A 140 55.43 6.73 -3.43
CA CYS A 140 56.34 7.75 -2.92
C CYS A 140 57.45 7.24 -1.97
N VAL A 141 57.34 6.05 -1.37
CA VAL A 141 58.36 5.57 -0.40
C VAL A 141 58.73 4.09 -0.46
N GLY A 142 58.11 3.28 -1.32
CA GLY A 142 58.50 1.87 -1.49
C GLY A 142 58.38 1.01 -0.22
N GLN A 143 57.64 1.46 0.79
CA GLN A 143 57.27 0.66 1.96
C GLN A 143 55.76 0.48 2.05
N LEU A 144 55.36 -0.71 2.45
CA LEU A 144 53.97 -1.09 2.71
C LEU A 144 53.55 -0.59 4.09
N HIS A 145 52.45 0.14 4.19
CA HIS A 145 51.87 0.59 5.46
C HIS A 145 50.37 0.27 5.51
N PRO A 146 49.81 -0.02 6.71
CA PRO A 146 48.39 -0.29 6.88
C PRO A 146 47.58 0.97 6.61
N CYS A 147 46.76 0.97 5.57
CA CYS A 147 45.82 2.07 5.33
C CYS A 147 44.53 1.82 6.12
N GLY A 148 44.15 2.75 7.00
CA GLY A 148 42.76 2.94 7.42
C GLY A 148 42.06 3.85 6.42
N CYS A 149 40.72 3.91 6.47
CA CYS A 149 39.81 4.53 5.49
C CYS A 149 40.01 6.03 5.17
N ASP A 150 41.04 6.69 5.72
CA ASP A 150 41.40 8.09 5.45
C ASP A 150 42.66 8.16 4.57
N CYS A 151 42.63 7.57 3.38
CA CYS A 151 43.61 7.90 2.33
C CYS A 151 43.08 9.15 1.60
N PRO A 152 43.64 10.35 1.85
CA PRO A 152 43.29 11.51 1.05
C PRO A 152 43.67 11.22 -0.41
N HIS A 153 42.71 11.43 -1.30
CA HIS A 153 42.94 11.47 -2.73
C HIS A 153 44.16 12.37 -3.01
N ASP A 154 45.03 11.92 -3.93
CA ASP A 154 46.43 12.35 -4.17
C ASP A 154 46.73 13.86 -4.40
N ASP A 155 45.80 14.78 -4.15
CA ASP A 155 46.00 16.22 -4.36
C ASP A 155 46.23 17.03 -3.06
N ASP A 156 45.96 16.47 -1.87
CA ASP A 156 46.09 17.18 -0.57
C ASP A 156 47.05 16.50 0.43
N CYS A 157 48.06 15.75 -0.06
CA CYS A 157 49.10 15.17 0.82
C CYS A 157 50.09 16.25 1.31
N ASP A 158 49.64 17.06 2.27
CA ASP A 158 50.44 18.04 3.01
C ASP A 158 51.29 17.32 4.08
N CYS A 159 52.25 16.52 3.61
CA CYS A 159 53.22 15.87 4.48
C CYS A 159 54.50 16.72 4.54
N ASP A 160 54.83 17.21 5.74
CA ASP A 160 56.03 18.01 6.08
C ASP A 160 57.37 17.40 5.59
N PHE A 161 57.36 16.12 5.20
CA PHE A 161 58.55 15.40 4.73
C PHE A 161 58.85 15.60 3.24
N CYS A 162 57.90 16.08 2.43
CA CYS A 162 58.10 16.31 0.99
C CYS A 162 58.82 17.63 0.68
N ASP A 163 58.74 18.62 1.58
CA ASP A 163 59.34 19.95 1.38
C ASP A 163 60.88 19.98 1.53
N LEU A 164 61.48 18.92 2.08
CA LEU A 164 62.93 18.82 2.28
C LEU A 164 63.68 18.19 1.09
N ARG A 165 62.98 17.75 0.04
CA ARG A 165 63.61 17.10 -1.12
C ARG A 165 63.90 18.02 -2.32
N ASN A 166 63.55 19.30 -2.22
CA ASN A 166 63.82 20.31 -3.27
C ASN A 166 64.96 21.28 -2.93
N GLN A 167 65.84 20.91 -2.00
CA GLN A 167 67.10 21.59 -1.76
C GLN A 167 68.23 20.57 -1.73
N TYR A 168 68.65 20.08 -2.91
CA TYR A 168 70.02 19.74 -3.32
C TYR A 168 70.02 19.04 -4.68
#